data_AF-A0A0C1JYT5-F1
#
_entry.id   AF-A0A0C1JYT5-F1
#
_cell.length_a   1.000
_cell.length_b   1.000
_cell.length_c   1.000
_cell.angle_alpha   90.00
_cell.angle_beta   90.00
_cell.angle_gamma   90.00
#
_symmetry.space_group_name_H-M   'P 1'
#
loop_
_entity.id
_entity.type
_entity.pdbx_description
1 polymer ?
#
loop_
_entity_poly.entity_id
_entity_poly.type
_entity_poly.pdbx_seq_one_letter_code
_entity_poly.pdbx_strand_id
1 'polypeptide(L)'
;MMVPNVYGMSQYADKGLMSTKPYISGANYLLKMSAYNKEEWVDKWDGLFWRFLAKHQALFEKNPRTKMLLKLLQKNANTIHPKIALAEKWLMQQR
;
A
#
# COMPACT_ATOMS: atom_id res chain seq x y z
N MET A 1 2.26 -11.54 -23.22
CA MET A 1 1.09 -11.13 -22.40
C MET A 1 1.43 -10.82 -20.92
N MET A 2 2.69 -10.53 -20.57
CA MET A 2 3.10 -10.28 -19.16
C MET A 2 3.40 -8.79 -18.89
N VAL A 3 4.02 -8.12 -19.86
CA VAL A 3 4.54 -6.75 -19.74
C VAL A 3 3.45 -5.69 -19.43
N PRO A 4 2.28 -5.64 -20.10
CA PRO A 4 1.28 -4.62 -19.80
C PRO A 4 0.66 -4.78 -18.41
N ASN A 5 0.45 -6.03 -17.97
CA ASN A 5 -0.17 -6.34 -16.69
C ASN A 5 0.76 -6.03 -15.51
N VAL A 6 2.06 -6.29 -15.66
CA VAL A 6 3.05 -5.99 -14.63
C VAL A 6 3.34 -4.49 -14.57
N TYR A 7 3.66 -3.85 -15.71
CA TYR A 7 4.12 -2.47 -15.72
C TYR A 7 2.99 -1.44 -15.60
N GLY A 8 1.82 -1.70 -16.21
CA GLY A 8 0.66 -0.82 -16.13
C GLY A 8 -0.17 -1.08 -14.87
N MET A 9 -0.85 -2.22 -14.82
CA MET A 9 -1.82 -2.50 -13.74
C MET A 9 -1.17 -2.78 -12.38
N SER A 10 -0.13 -3.61 -12.30
CA SER A 10 0.42 -4.04 -11.00
C SER A 10 1.34 -3.01 -10.35
N GLN A 11 2.19 -2.34 -11.13
CA GLN A 11 3.19 -1.41 -10.58
C GLN A 11 2.79 0.07 -10.68
N TYR A 12 1.75 0.39 -11.45
CA TYR A 12 1.37 1.78 -11.74
C TYR A 12 2.56 2.60 -12.31
N ALA A 13 3.49 1.94 -13.00
CA ALA A 13 4.70 2.57 -13.53
C ALA A 13 4.42 3.45 -14.75
N ASP A 14 3.23 3.29 -15.35
CA ASP A 14 2.72 4.09 -16.47
C ASP A 14 2.05 5.42 -16.01
N LYS A 15 2.05 5.71 -14.70
CA LYS A 15 1.38 6.88 -14.09
C LYS A 15 -0.13 6.95 -14.35
N GLY A 16 -0.74 5.83 -14.71
CA GLY A 16 -2.18 5.70 -14.90
C GLY A 16 -2.65 5.77 -16.36
N LEU A 17 -1.81 5.35 -17.30
CA LEU A 17 -2.20 5.19 -18.71
C LEU A 17 -3.23 4.06 -18.89
N MET A 18 -3.14 2.99 -18.10
CA MET A 18 -4.04 1.82 -18.14
C MET A 18 -5.02 1.74 -16.96
N SER A 19 -4.66 2.28 -15.79
CA SER A 19 -5.53 2.29 -14.61
C SER A 19 -5.60 3.70 -14.03
N THR A 20 -6.79 4.16 -13.65
CA THR A 20 -6.95 5.47 -13.01
C THR A 20 -6.45 5.50 -11.56
N LYS A 21 -6.05 4.34 -11.01
CA LYS A 21 -5.56 4.18 -9.63
C LYS A 21 -4.53 3.05 -9.49
N PRO A 22 -3.52 3.22 -8.61
CA PRO A 22 -2.65 2.12 -8.23
C PRO A 22 -3.45 1.07 -7.43
N TYR A 23 -3.34 -0.21 -7.83
CA TYR A 23 -3.97 -1.34 -7.13
C TYR A 23 -3.14 -1.72 -5.91
N ILE A 24 -3.31 -0.95 -4.83
CA ILE A 24 -2.69 -1.21 -3.53
C ILE A 24 -3.74 -1.59 -2.49
N SER A 25 -3.40 -2.50 -1.59
CA SER A 25 -4.31 -2.94 -0.54
C SER A 25 -3.59 -3.24 0.77
N GLY A 26 -4.24 -2.92 1.89
CA GLY A 26 -3.84 -3.43 3.21
C GLY A 26 -4.18 -4.92 3.37
N ALA A 27 -3.72 -5.52 4.47
CA ALA A 27 -3.83 -6.96 4.72
C ALA A 27 -5.29 -7.42 4.86
N ASN A 28 -6.18 -6.53 5.32
CA ASN A 28 -7.62 -6.80 5.45
C ASN A 28 -8.28 -7.17 4.11
N TYR A 29 -7.79 -6.66 2.97
CA TYR A 29 -8.31 -7.07 1.66
C TYR A 29 -7.95 -8.53 1.36
N LEU A 30 -6.70 -8.92 1.62
CA LEU A 30 -6.22 -10.29 1.42
C LEU A 30 -6.98 -11.26 2.32
N LEU A 31 -7.11 -10.96 3.62
CA LEU A 31 -7.85 -11.81 4.56
C LEU A 31 -9.33 -12.02 4.17
N LYS A 32 -9.96 -11.05 3.50
CA LYS A 32 -11.34 -11.17 3.03
C LYS A 32 -11.48 -11.93 1.71
N MET A 33 -10.46 -11.87 0.87
CA MET A 33 -10.47 -12.44 -0.49
C MET A 33 -9.76 -13.80 -0.56
N SER A 34 -9.27 -14.32 0.56
CA SER A 34 -8.52 -15.57 0.63
C SER A 34 -8.83 -16.34 1.91
N ALA A 35 -8.39 -17.59 1.96
CA ALA A 35 -8.48 -18.44 3.14
C ALA A 35 -7.21 -18.35 4.02
N TYR A 36 -6.46 -17.24 3.97
CA TYR A 36 -5.27 -17.07 4.82
C TYR A 36 -5.64 -16.77 6.26
N ASN A 37 -4.90 -17.36 7.19
CA ASN A 37 -5.03 -17.06 8.61
C ASN A 37 -4.36 -15.71 8.94
N LYS A 38 -4.88 -15.07 9.98
CA LYS A 38 -4.32 -13.82 10.50
C LYS A 38 -3.05 -14.12 11.30
N GLU A 39 -1.90 -13.90 10.68
CA GLU A 39 -0.58 -14.19 11.25
C GLU A 39 0.33 -12.95 11.23
N GLU A 40 1.63 -13.11 11.55
CA GLU A 40 2.61 -12.04 11.67
C GLU A 40 2.80 -11.22 10.37
N TRP A 41 2.54 -11.82 9.21
CA TRP A 41 2.66 -11.15 7.91
C TRP A 41 1.65 -10.00 7.76
N VAL A 42 0.53 -10.02 8.49
CA VAL A 42 -0.55 -9.03 8.40
C VAL A 42 -0.04 -7.64 8.81
N ASP A 43 0.70 -7.56 9.91
CA ASP A 43 1.24 -6.28 10.40
C ASP A 43 2.37 -5.75 9.51
N LYS A 44 3.21 -6.65 8.96
CA LYS A 44 4.24 -6.29 7.98
C LYS A 44 3.61 -5.75 6.70
N TRP A 45 2.57 -6.41 6.19
CA TRP A 45 1.86 -6.02 4.98
C TRP A 45 1.11 -4.68 5.14
N ASP A 46 0.40 -4.50 6.25
CA ASP A 46 -0.24 -3.22 6.59
C ASP A 46 0.80 -2.10 6.70
N GLY A 47 1.93 -2.35 7.35
CA GLY A 47 3.04 -1.41 7.44
C GLY A 47 3.57 -0.99 6.08
N LEU A 48 3.77 -1.94 5.16
CA LEU A 48 4.22 -1.68 3.80
C LEU A 48 3.21 -0.84 3.01
N PHE A 49 1.92 -1.13 3.16
CA PHE A 49 0.84 -0.37 2.53
C PHE A 49 0.85 1.10 2.98
N TRP A 50 0.90 1.35 4.29
CA TRP A 50 0.92 2.71 4.82
C TRP A 50 2.22 3.44 4.49
N ARG A 51 3.35 2.74 4.50
CA ARG A 51 4.64 3.28 4.07
C ARG A 51 4.60 3.73 2.61
N PHE A 52 4.00 2.93 1.72
CA PHE A 52 3.87 3.27 0.32
C PHE A 52 3.03 4.54 0.10
N LEU A 53 1.89 4.65 0.81
CA LEU A 53 1.09 5.88 0.83
C LEU A 53 1.88 7.08 1.34
N ALA A 54 2.60 6.92 2.46
CA ALA A 54 3.42 7.96 3.07
C ALA A 54 4.56 8.44 2.16
N LYS A 55 5.17 7.54 1.39
CA LYS A 55 6.28 7.85 0.47
C LYS A 55 5.80 8.54 -0.81
N HIS A 56 4.61 8.21 -1.28
CA HIS A 56 4.07 8.69 -2.56
C HIS A 56 2.85 9.60 -2.38
N GLN A 57 2.78 10.40 -1.30
CA GLN A 57 1.62 11.24 -0.98
C GLN A 57 1.18 12.14 -2.15
N ALA A 58 2.13 12.76 -2.85
CA ALA A 58 1.85 13.63 -4.01
C ALA A 58 1.10 12.91 -5.15
N LEU A 59 1.27 11.58 -5.29
CA LEU A 59 0.52 10.78 -6.26
C LEU A 59 -0.94 10.61 -5.82
N PHE A 60 -1.14 10.34 -4.53
CA PHE A 60 -2.45 10.02 -3.94
C PHE A 60 -3.29 11.26 -3.63
N GLU A 61 -2.68 12.42 -3.46
CA GLU A 61 -3.36 13.69 -3.20
C GLU A 61 -4.15 14.19 -4.43
N LYS A 62 -3.62 13.93 -5.63
CA LYS A 62 -4.24 14.31 -6.91
C LYS A 62 -5.51 13.54 -7.23
N ASN A 63 -5.72 12.36 -6.64
CA ASN A 63 -6.89 11.53 -6.89
C ASN A 63 -7.90 11.64 -5.72
N PRO A 64 -9.12 12.16 -5.94
CA PRO A 64 -10.10 12.41 -4.88
C PRO A 64 -10.44 11.18 -4.04
N ARG A 65 -10.44 10.00 -4.67
CA ARG A 65 -10.79 8.74 -4.00
C ARG A 65 -9.64 8.22 -3.11
N THR A 66 -8.38 8.56 -3.40
CA THR A 66 -7.24 8.17 -2.56
C THR A 66 -6.83 9.26 -1.58
N LYS A 67 -7.24 10.51 -1.80
CA LYS A 67 -7.05 11.61 -0.84
C LYS A 67 -7.65 11.30 0.54
N MET A 68 -8.74 10.55 0.59
CA MET A 68 -9.32 10.08 1.86
C MET A 68 -8.37 9.15 2.63
N LEU A 69 -7.59 8.31 1.94
CA LEU A 69 -6.60 7.44 2.59
C LEU A 69 -5.48 8.25 3.25
N LEU A 70 -5.05 9.35 2.63
CA LEU A 70 -4.06 10.25 3.23
C LEU A 70 -4.61 10.94 4.48
N LYS A 71 -5.88 11.35 4.48
CA LYS A 71 -6.54 11.89 5.69
C LYS A 71 -6.63 10.85 6.80
N LEU A 72 -6.91 9.59 6.47
CA LEU A 72 -6.93 8.49 7.43
C LEU A 72 -5.54 8.22 8.00
N LEU A 73 -4.49 8.30 7.19
CA LEU A 73 -3.09 8.21 7.63
C LEU A 73 -2.78 9.30 8.66
N GLN A 74 -3.12 10.55 8.35
CA GLN A 74 -2.90 11.69 9.25
C GLN A 74 -3.69 11.55 10.56
N LYS A 75 -4.98 11.19 10.47
CA LYS A 75 -5.85 11.02 11.65
C LYS A 75 -5.39 9.89 12.58
N ASN A 76 -4.90 8.79 12.02
CA ASN A 76 -4.49 7.60 12.76
C ASN A 76 -2.96 7.48 12.86
N ALA A 77 -2.25 8.60 12.80
CA ALA A 77 -0.80 8.67 12.85
C ALA A 77 -0.23 7.81 14.00
N ASN A 78 -0.77 7.93 15.20
CA ASN A 78 -0.23 7.25 16.38
C ASN A 78 -0.26 5.72 16.29
N THR A 79 -1.22 5.15 15.54
CA THR A 79 -1.33 3.69 15.36
C THR A 79 -0.64 3.20 14.08
N ILE A 80 -0.50 4.07 13.08
CA ILE A 80 0.07 3.73 11.77
C ILE A 80 1.60 3.86 11.76
N HIS A 81 2.18 4.90 12.39
CA HIS A 81 3.64 5.12 12.38
C HIS A 81 4.43 3.92 12.94
N PRO A 82 4.00 3.25 14.04
CA PRO A 82 4.67 2.03 14.50
C PRO A 82 4.66 0.90 13.46
N LYS A 83 3.57 0.74 12.70
CA LYS A 83 3.48 -0.24 11.61
C LYS A 83 4.43 0.09 10.47
N ILE A 84 4.58 1.38 10.13
CA ILE A 84 5.55 1.84 9.13
C ILE A 84 6.97 1.51 9.57
N ALA A 85 7.32 1.78 10.83
CA ALA A 85 8.64 1.45 11.37
C ALA A 85 8.94 -0.06 11.34
N LEU A 86 7.94 -0.91 11.65
CA LEU A 86 8.06 -2.36 11.50
C LEU A 86 8.37 -2.75 10.04
N ALA A 87 7.66 -2.17 9.09
CA ALA A 87 7.88 -2.41 7.67
C ALA A 87 9.27 -1.93 7.21
N GLU A 88 9.78 -0.81 7.72
CA GLU A 88 11.14 -0.35 7.42
C GLU A 88 12.21 -1.29 7.96
N LYS A 89 12.05 -1.74 9.21
CA LYS A 89 12.95 -2.74 9.81
C LYS A 89 12.96 -4.04 9.01
N TRP A 90 11.80 -4.51 8.56
CA TRP A 90 11.70 -5.70 7.72
C TRP A 90 12.40 -5.50 6.36
N LEU A 91 12.19 -4.35 5.70
CA LEU A 91 12.87 -4.05 4.43
C LEU A 91 14.39 -3.99 4.55
N MET A 92 14.92 -3.53 5.70
CA MET A 92 16.37 -3.54 5.96
C MET A 92 16.95 -4.94 6.10
N GLN A 93 16.15 -5.93 6.53
CA GLN A 93 16.57 -7.33 6.63
C GLN A 93 16.54 -8.08 5.30
N GLN A 94 15.91 -7.51 4.27
CA GLN A 94 15.78 -8.10 2.92
C GLN A 94 16.80 -7.51 1.92
N ARG A 95 17.72 -6.67 2.40
CA ARG A 95 18.84 -6.09 1.63
C ARG A 95 20.11 -6.90 1.85
#